data_AF-A0A7C5AU63-F1
#
_entry.id   AF-A0A7C5AU63-F1
#
_cell.length_a   1.000
_cell.length_b   1.000
_cell.length_c   1.000
_cell.angle_alpha   90.00
_cell.angle_beta   90.00
_cell.angle_gamma   90.00
#
_symmetry.space_group_name_H-M   'P 1'
#
loop_
_entity.id
_entity.type
_entity.pdbx_description
1 polymer ?
#
loop_
_entity_poly.entity_id
_entity_poly.type
_entity_poly.pdbx_seq_one_letter_code
_entity_poly.pdbx_strand_id
1 'polypeptide(L)' 'MSNLWRLTRFLKPYRRQAFWALVTLVAAAFAELAIPRLMQRTVDQGILRMDMPVILQTMFIMLGFALASA' A
#
# COMPACT_ATOMS: atom_id res chain seq x y z
N MET A 1 28.82 16.25 -15.82
CA MET A 1 27.61 15.45 -16.11
C MET A 1 27.89 14.06 -16.74
N SER A 2 29.12 13.76 -17.20
CA SER A 2 29.49 12.48 -17.83
C SER A 2 29.74 11.30 -16.87
N ASN A 3 30.00 11.57 -15.59
CA ASN A 3 30.40 10.53 -14.63
C ASN A 3 29.21 9.67 -14.12
N LEU A 4 28.01 10.25 -14.05
CA LEU A 4 26.79 9.54 -13.63
C LEU A 4 26.41 8.42 -14.62
N TRP A 5 26.69 8.61 -15.91
CA TRP A 5 26.37 7.64 -16.95
C TRP A 5 27.26 6.38 -16.91
N ARG A 6 28.48 6.49 -16.36
CA ARG A 6 29.33 5.30 -16.10
C ARG A 6 28.79 4.44 -14.96
N LEU A 7 28.08 5.04 -14.00
CA LEU A 7 27.54 4.35 -12.84
C LEU A 7 26.30 3.50 -13.17
N THR A 8 25.54 3.87 -14.20
CA THR A 8 24.35 3.11 -14.64
C THR A 8 24.67 1.70 -15.12
N ARG A 9 25.91 1.44 -15.57
CA ARG A 9 26.39 0.10 -15.93
C ARG A 9 26.50 -0.82 -14.71
N PHE A 10 26.79 -0.27 -13.53
CA PHE A 10 26.80 -1.01 -12.26
C PHE A 10 25.40 -1.29 -11.71
N LEU A 11 24.39 -0.51 -12.11
CA LEU A 11 22.97 -0.80 -11.78
C LEU A 11 22.37 -1.92 -12.65
N LYS A 12 22.99 -2.25 -13.80
CA LYS A 12 22.51 -3.27 -14.74
C LYS A 12 22.24 -4.65 -14.10
N PRO A 13 23.09 -5.21 -13.22
CA PRO A 13 22.80 -6.47 -12.52
C PRO A 13 21.66 -6.36 -11.49
N TYR A 14 21.39 -5.16 -10.96
CA TYR A 14 20.37 -4.92 -9.94
C TYR A 14 18.98 -4.59 -10.51
N ARG A 15 18.81 -4.54 -11.84
CA ARG A 15 17.54 -4.14 -12.48
C ARG A 15 16.36 -5.00 -12.05
N ARG A 16 16.55 -6.29 -11.77
CA ARG A 16 15.49 -7.16 -11.28
C ARG A 16 15.08 -6.81 -9.85
N GLN A 17 16.04 -6.50 -8.99
CA GLN A 17 15.76 -6.05 -7.62
C GLN A 17 15.10 -4.67 -7.62
N ALA A 18 15.57 -3.75 -8.46
CA ALA A 18 14.96 -2.43 -8.64
C ALA A 18 13.51 -2.53 -9.16
N PHE A 19 13.24 -3.46 -10.09
CA PHE A 19 11.88 -3.71 -10.56
C PHE A 19 10.97 -4.23 -9.44
N TRP A 20 11.41 -5.23 -8.67
CA TRP A 20 10.64 -5.71 -7.51
C TRP A 20 10.43 -4.63 -6.46
N ALA A 21 11.45 -3.84 -6.16
CA ALA A 21 11.32 -2.70 -5.24
C ALA A 21 10.28 -1.69 -5.75
N LEU A 22 10.28 -1.38 -7.04
CA LEU A 22 9.28 -0.51 -7.66
C LEU A 22 7.86 -1.10 -7.54
N VAL A 23 7.70 -2.40 -7.81
CA VAL A 23 6.41 -3.09 -7.70
C VAL A 23 5.90 -3.06 -6.25
N THR A 24 6.77 -3.35 -5.27
CA THR A 24 6.41 -3.29 -3.85
C THR A 24 6.06 -1.87 -3.42
N LEU A 25 6.80 -0.86 -3.89
CA LEU A 25 6.52 0.55 -3.63
C LEU A 25 5.13 0.94 -4.14
N VAL A 26 4.78 0.53 -5.37
CA VAL A 26 3.47 0.79 -5.96
C VAL A 26 2.38 0.05 -5.19
N ALA A 27 2.60 -1.21 -4.80
CA ALA A 27 1.66 -1.98 -3.99
C ALA A 27 1.41 -1.33 -2.62
N ALA A 28 2.46 -0.84 -1.96
CA ALA A 28 2.36 -0.09 -0.71
C ALA A 28 1.52 1.18 -0.87
N ALA A 29 1.76 1.96 -1.94
CA ALA A 29 0.95 3.16 -2.23
C ALA A 29 -0.54 2.83 -2.47
N PHE A 30 -0.84 1.70 -3.12
CA PHE A 30 -2.24 1.24 -3.25
C PHE A 30 -2.84 0.81 -1.91
N ALA A 31 -2.06 0.19 -1.03
CA ALA A 31 -2.51 -0.18 0.32
C ALA A 31 -2.84 1.08 1.16
N GLU A 32 -2.02 2.12 1.07
CA GLU A 32 -2.27 3.40 1.72
C GLU A 32 -3.59 4.05 1.24
N LEU A 33 -3.94 3.92 -0.04
CA LEU A 33 -5.21 4.38 -0.59
C LEU A 33 -6.41 3.48 -0.24
N ALA A 34 -6.17 2.21 0.08
CA ALA A 34 -7.23 1.30 0.49
C ALA A 34 -7.79 1.66 1.88
N ILE A 35 -6.94 2.15 2.79
CA ILE A 35 -7.32 2.59 4.15
C ILE A 35 -8.44 3.65 4.14
N PRO A 36 -8.31 4.82 3.46
CA PRO A 36 -9.37 5.83 3.42
C PRO A 36 -10.66 5.30 2.79
N ARG A 37 -10.56 4.38 1.82
CA ARG A 37 -11.74 3.76 1.19
C ARG A 37 -12.49 2.80 2.12
N LEU A 38 -11.77 2.06 2.95
CA LEU A 38 -12.35 1.20 3.98
C LEU A 38 -12.92 2.03 5.14
N MET A 39 -12.29 3.15 5.47
CA MET A 39 -12.81 4.16 6.40
C MET A 39 -14.19 4.67 5.96
N GLN A 40 -14.33 5.08 4.69
CA GLN A 40 -15.62 5.50 4.13
C GLN A 40 -16.69 4.42 4.28
N ARG A 41 -16.38 3.15 3.94
CA ARG A 41 -17.33 2.04 4.13
C ARG A 41 -17.72 1.83 5.59
N THR A 42 -16.77 1.96 6.51
CA THR A 42 -17.03 1.80 7.96
C THR A 42 -17.99 2.87 8.45
N VAL A 43 -17.83 4.12 7.99
CA VAL A 43 -18.72 5.23 8.34
C VAL A 43 -20.11 5.04 7.71
N ASP A 44 -20.16 4.80 6.40
CA ASP A 44 -21.42 4.75 5.63
C ASP A 44 -22.27 3.50 5.93
N GLN A 45 -21.63 2.35 6.13
CA GLN A 45 -22.31 1.06 6.29
C GLN A 45 -22.30 0.56 7.73
N GLY A 46 -21.32 0.95 8.53
CA GLY A 46 -21.24 0.59 9.94
C GLY A 46 -21.94 1.62 10.82
N ILE A 47 -21.37 2.82 10.92
CA ILE A 47 -21.83 3.85 11.86
C ILE A 47 -23.23 4.36 11.51
N LEU A 48 -23.47 4.71 10.25
CA LEU A 48 -24.77 5.22 9.77
C LEU A 48 -25.91 4.20 9.88
N ARG A 49 -25.61 2.90 9.87
CA ARG A 49 -26.60 1.81 10.02
C ARG A 49 -26.60 1.16 11.40
N MET A 50 -25.75 1.64 12.32
CA MET A 50 -25.50 1.06 13.65
C MET A 50 -25.20 -0.46 13.64
N ASP A 51 -24.52 -0.94 12.60
CA ASP A 51 -24.21 -2.36 12.39
C ASP A 51 -22.80 -2.70 12.92
N MET A 52 -22.74 -3.10 14.19
CA MET A 52 -21.47 -3.41 14.89
C MET A 52 -20.63 -4.55 14.26
N PRO A 53 -21.22 -5.65 13.75
CA PRO A 53 -20.49 -6.66 12.98
C PRO A 53 -19.68 -6.10 11.81
N VAL A 54 -20.27 -5.19 11.04
CA VAL A 54 -19.63 -4.57 9.86
C VAL A 54 -18.45 -3.69 10.29
N ILE A 55 -18.60 -2.96 11.40
CA ILE A 55 -17.53 -2.13 11.96
C ILE A 55 -16.33 -3.00 12.34
N LEU A 56 -16.54 -4.06 13.13
CA LEU A 56 -15.47 -4.94 13.58
C LEU A 56 -14.74 -5.63 12.41
N GLN A 57 -15.47 -6.16 11.44
CA GLN A 57 -14.88 -6.79 10.26
C GLN A 57 -14.02 -5.80 9.47
N THR A 58 -14.52 -4.58 9.26
CA THR A 58 -13.81 -3.56 8.49
C THR A 58 -12.58 -3.05 9.25
N MET A 59 -12.63 -2.96 10.59
CA MET A 59 -11.48 -2.63 11.41
C MET A 59 -10.36 -3.68 11.30
N PHE A 60 -10.69 -4.98 11.36
CA PHE A 60 -9.68 -6.03 11.18
C PHE A 60 -9.05 -6.00 9.78
N ILE A 61 -9.83 -5.73 8.74
CA ILE A 61 -9.31 -5.58 7.37
C ILE A 61 -8.38 -4.37 7.27
N MET A 62 -8.78 -3.21 7.83
CA MET A 62 -7.91 -2.02 7.86
C MET A 62 -6.60 -2.28 8.60
N LEU A 63 -6.65 -3.01 9.72
CA LEU A 63 -5.47 -3.38 10.50
C LEU A 63 -4.53 -4.30 9.69
N GLY A 64 -5.10 -5.26 8.95
CA GLY A 64 -4.34 -6.11 8.02
C GLY A 64 -3.62 -5.31 6.92
N PHE A 65 -4.30 -4.33 6.31
CA PHE A 65 -3.68 -3.45 5.31
C PHE A 65 -2.59 -2.56 5.91
N ALA A 66 -2.80 -2.01 7.10
CA ALA A 66 -1.80 -1.17 7.79
C ALA A 66 -0.51 -1.94 8.12
N LEU A 67 -0.63 -3.21 8.55
CA LEU A 67 0.52 -4.07 8.79
C LEU A 67 1.22 -4.49 7.49
N ALA A 68 0.48 -4.62 6.39
CA ALA A 68 1.05 -4.96 5.08
C ALA A 68 1.79 -3.79 4.42
N SER A 69 1.45 -2.54 4.79
CA SER A 69 2.14 -1.33 4.32
C SER A 69 3.32 -0.90 5.19
N ALA A 70 3.41 -1.40 6.43
CA ALA A 70 4.49 -1.09 7.38
C ALA A 70 5.75 -1.90 7.10
#